data_AF-A0A6G2UXR4-F1
#
_entry.id   AF-A0A6G2UXR4-F1
#
_cell.length_a   1.000
_cell.length_b   1.000
_cell.length_c   1.000
_cell.angle_alpha   90.00
_cell.angle_beta   90.00
_cell.angle_gamma   90.00
#
_symmetry.space_group_name_H-M   'P 1'
#
loop_
_entity.id
_entity.type
_entity.pdbx_description
1 polymer ?
#
loop_
_entity_poly.entity_id
_entity_poly.type
_entity_poly.pdbx_seq_one_letter_code
_entity_poly.pdbx_strand_id
1 'polypeptide(L)'
;AVRKDHKRLAGRVAHALESAPGPDRDAALHSARKAAKRARYAAEAARPALGKPAKKAAKRLKAVQSLLGDHQDGVVARATLRALAVQAHAAGEPSFTWGLVYGREEAAAAATERELPGAWRRAHQARIRRARGH
;
A
#
# COMPACT_ATOMS: atom_id res chain seq x y z
N ALA A 1 10.28 7.17 -18.20
CA ALA A 1 10.14 6.91 -16.74
C ALA A 1 8.72 6.47 -16.35
N VAL A 2 7.70 7.34 -16.46
CA VAL A 2 6.34 7.08 -15.90
C VAL A 2 5.70 5.74 -16.30
N ARG A 3 5.73 5.37 -17.59
CA ARG A 3 5.18 4.07 -18.06
C ARG A 3 5.89 2.87 -17.43
N LYS A 4 7.21 2.96 -17.25
CA LYS A 4 8.04 1.89 -16.67
C LYS A 4 7.69 1.69 -15.20
N ASP A 5 7.61 2.77 -14.41
CA ASP A 5 7.26 2.68 -12.99
C ASP A 5 5.81 2.22 -12.79
N HIS A 6 4.89 2.63 -13.65
CA HIS A 6 3.52 2.13 -13.63
C HIS A 6 3.43 0.63 -13.97
N LYS A 7 4.19 0.13 -14.96
CA LYS A 7 4.24 -1.31 -15.27
C LYS A 7 4.83 -2.11 -14.11
N ARG A 8 5.89 -1.60 -13.48
CA ARG A 8 6.49 -2.20 -12.29
C ARG A 8 5.48 -2.30 -11.15
N LEU A 9 4.76 -1.21 -10.87
CA LEU A 9 3.72 -1.21 -9.85
C LEU A 9 2.62 -2.23 -10.17
N ALA A 10 2.18 -2.31 -11.42
CA ALA A 10 1.16 -3.27 -11.84
C ALA A 10 1.56 -4.72 -11.53
N GLY A 11 2.79 -5.11 -11.86
CA GLY A 11 3.29 -6.45 -11.54
C GLY A 11 3.38 -6.72 -10.03
N ARG A 12 3.76 -5.72 -9.23
CA ARG A 12 3.85 -5.87 -7.76
C ARG A 12 2.48 -5.98 -7.11
N VAL A 13 1.48 -5.23 -7.59
CA VAL A 13 0.11 -5.36 -7.10
C VAL A 13 -0.49 -6.70 -7.49
N ALA A 14 -0.30 -7.15 -8.73
CA ALA A 14 -0.77 -8.48 -9.17
C ALA A 14 -0.18 -9.59 -8.29
N HIS A 15 1.14 -9.62 -8.13
CA HIS A 15 1.81 -10.59 -7.28
C HIS A 15 1.31 -10.56 -5.82
N ALA A 16 1.09 -9.37 -5.25
CA ALA A 16 0.56 -9.25 -3.90
C ALA A 16 -0.87 -9.80 -3.77
N LEU A 17 -1.73 -9.59 -4.78
CA LEU A 17 -3.10 -10.11 -4.80
C LEU A 17 -3.16 -11.64 -5.01
N GLU A 18 -2.16 -12.21 -5.68
CA GLU A 18 -2.03 -13.66 -5.91
C GLU A 18 -1.38 -14.40 -4.72
N SER A 19 -0.60 -13.71 -3.90
CA SER A 19 0.08 -14.29 -2.73
C SER A 19 -0.94 -14.72 -1.67
N ALA A 20 -0.74 -15.83 -0.99
CA ALA A 20 -1.60 -16.25 0.12
C ALA A 20 -1.49 -15.28 1.33
N PRO A 21 -2.53 -15.13 2.17
CA PRO A 21 -2.45 -14.30 3.37
C PRO A 21 -1.26 -14.71 4.26
N GLY A 22 -0.54 -13.72 4.80
CA GLY A 22 0.61 -13.94 5.68
C GLY A 22 1.84 -13.11 5.31
N PRO A 23 3.00 -13.42 5.91
CA PRO A 23 4.22 -12.60 5.80
C PRO A 23 4.68 -12.36 4.35
N ASP A 24 4.50 -13.34 3.46
CA ASP A 24 4.88 -13.20 2.05
C ASP A 24 3.99 -12.19 1.32
N ARG A 25 2.68 -12.19 1.60
CA ARG A 25 1.77 -11.16 1.08
C ARG A 25 2.10 -9.79 1.69
N ASP A 26 2.41 -9.70 2.98
CA ASP A 26 2.83 -8.44 3.63
C ASP A 26 4.08 -7.87 2.95
N ALA A 27 5.08 -8.72 2.65
CA ALA A 27 6.30 -8.33 1.93
C ALA A 27 6.02 -7.91 0.47
N ALA A 28 5.09 -8.59 -0.21
CA ALA A 28 4.66 -8.24 -1.55
C ALA A 28 3.92 -6.89 -1.58
N LEU A 29 3.03 -6.64 -0.62
CA LEU A 29 2.32 -5.37 -0.43
C LEU A 29 3.28 -4.22 -0.09
N HIS A 30 4.27 -4.46 0.77
CA HIS A 30 5.33 -3.50 1.05
C HIS A 30 6.15 -3.15 -0.21
N SER A 31 6.47 -4.15 -1.03
CA SER A 31 7.13 -3.93 -2.32
C SER A 31 6.27 -3.13 -3.29
N ALA A 32 4.95 -3.37 -3.31
CA ALA A 32 3.99 -2.58 -4.06
C ALA A 32 3.92 -1.13 -3.55
N ARG A 33 3.97 -0.88 -2.24
CA ARG A 33 4.02 0.47 -1.62
C ARG A 33 5.21 1.26 -2.15
N LYS A 34 6.41 0.65 -2.16
CA LYS A 34 7.63 1.27 -2.71
C LYS A 34 7.47 1.61 -4.19
N ALA A 35 6.88 0.71 -4.98
CA ALA A 35 6.61 0.96 -6.39
C ALA A 35 5.57 2.07 -6.61
N ALA A 36 4.55 2.16 -5.76
CA ALA A 36 3.51 3.19 -5.81
C ALA A 36 4.09 4.58 -5.54
N LYS A 37 4.96 4.70 -4.52
CA LYS A 37 5.69 5.93 -4.23
C LYS A 37 6.54 6.39 -5.43
N ARG A 38 7.30 5.48 -6.05
CA ARG A 38 8.11 5.78 -7.24
C ARG A 38 7.25 6.22 -8.43
N ALA A 39 6.17 5.49 -8.72
CA ALA A 39 5.27 5.83 -9.81
C ALA A 39 4.60 7.19 -9.60
N ARG A 40 4.20 7.51 -8.36
CA ARG A 40 3.64 8.82 -8.00
C ARG A 40 4.65 9.94 -8.26
N TYR A 41 5.87 9.81 -7.77
CA TYR A 41 6.91 10.83 -8.01
C TYR A 41 7.24 11.00 -9.48
N ALA A 42 7.28 9.92 -10.25
CA ALA A 42 7.44 10.02 -11.70
C ALA A 42 6.27 10.79 -12.36
N ALA A 43 5.03 10.57 -11.91
CA ALA A 43 3.87 11.31 -12.41
C ALA A 43 3.89 12.79 -11.98
N GLU A 44 4.32 13.09 -10.75
CA GLU A 44 4.49 14.46 -10.26
C GLU A 44 5.55 15.22 -11.05
N ALA A 45 6.70 14.59 -11.30
CA ALA A 45 7.78 15.14 -12.11
C ALA A 45 7.37 15.37 -13.58
N ALA A 46 6.44 14.58 -14.10
CA ALA A 46 5.93 14.74 -15.47
C ALA A 46 4.84 15.82 -15.60
N ARG A 47 4.40 16.43 -14.49
CA ARG A 47 3.32 17.43 -14.49
C ARG A 47 3.60 18.65 -15.37
N PRO A 48 4.81 19.25 -15.41
CA PRO A 48 5.09 20.38 -16.31
C PRO A 48 4.88 20.05 -17.78
N ALA A 49 5.24 18.83 -18.21
CA ALA A 49 5.13 18.40 -19.60
C ALA A 49 3.75 17.84 -19.99
N LEU A 50 3.04 17.23 -19.04
CA LEU A 50 1.81 16.44 -19.32
C LEU A 50 0.56 17.00 -18.65
N GLY A 51 0.67 18.07 -17.86
CA GLY A 51 -0.45 18.82 -17.31
C GLY A 51 -1.43 18.00 -16.45
N LYS A 52 -2.73 18.20 -16.70
CA LYS A 52 -3.85 17.61 -15.94
C LYS A 52 -3.79 16.07 -15.86
N PRO A 53 -3.51 15.32 -16.95
CA PRO A 53 -3.31 13.86 -16.90
C PRO A 53 -2.30 13.38 -15.85
N ALA A 54 -1.13 14.01 -15.78
CA ALA A 54 -0.10 13.67 -14.80
C ALA A 54 -0.54 13.97 -13.36
N LYS A 55 -1.21 15.10 -13.12
CA LYS A 55 -1.81 15.42 -11.81
C LYS A 55 -2.84 14.38 -11.37
N LYS A 56 -3.71 13.94 -12.28
CA LYS A 56 -4.75 12.93 -11.99
C LYS A 56 -4.13 11.57 -11.67
N ALA A 57 -3.08 11.17 -12.40
CA ALA A 57 -2.34 9.96 -12.13
C ALA A 57 -1.65 10.01 -10.76
N ALA A 58 -0.94 11.09 -10.45
CA ALA A 58 -0.28 11.28 -9.15
C ALA A 58 -1.27 11.19 -7.98
N LYS A 59 -2.44 11.83 -8.08
CA LYS A 59 -3.49 11.77 -7.04
C LYS A 59 -3.97 10.33 -6.78
N ARG A 60 -4.19 9.55 -7.84
CA ARG A 60 -4.66 8.17 -7.70
C ARG A 60 -3.58 7.22 -7.21
N LEU A 61 -2.33 7.43 -7.63
CA LEU A 61 -1.17 6.68 -7.10
C LEU A 61 -0.92 7.01 -5.64
N LYS A 62 -1.20 8.24 -5.19
CA LYS A 62 -1.18 8.60 -3.76
C LYS A 62 -2.19 7.78 -2.97
N ALA A 63 -3.41 7.60 -3.47
CA ALA A 63 -4.42 6.79 -2.79
C ALA A 63 -3.97 5.33 -2.59
N VAL A 64 -3.39 4.71 -3.63
CA VAL A 64 -2.81 3.36 -3.52
C VAL A 64 -1.63 3.34 -2.54
N GLN A 65 -0.74 4.34 -2.59
CA GLN A 65 0.39 4.44 -1.67
C GLN A 65 -0.04 4.61 -0.21
N SER A 66 -1.09 5.39 0.05
CA SER A 66 -1.64 5.60 1.40
C SER A 66 -2.24 4.32 1.95
N LEU A 67 -3.11 3.65 1.18
CA LEU A 67 -3.73 2.39 1.60
C LEU A 67 -2.70 1.31 1.94
N LEU A 68 -1.67 1.14 1.09
CA LEU A 68 -0.57 0.22 1.36
C LEU A 68 0.34 0.71 2.49
N GLY A 69 0.27 1.99 2.83
CA GLY A 69 0.94 2.56 3.99
C GLY A 69 0.28 2.14 5.28
N ASP A 70 -1.02 2.36 5.38
CA ASP A 70 -1.83 1.99 6.54
C ASP A 70 -1.70 0.48 6.84
N HIS A 71 -1.72 -0.35 5.78
CA HIS A 71 -1.46 -1.79 5.91
C HIS A 71 -0.09 -2.10 6.56
N GLN A 72 0.99 -1.50 6.03
CA GLN A 72 2.33 -1.77 6.54
C GLN A 72 2.50 -1.26 7.98
N ASP A 73 1.91 -0.11 8.29
CA ASP A 73 1.99 0.49 9.62
C ASP A 73 1.30 -0.45 10.64
N GLY A 74 0.17 -1.07 10.29
CA GLY A 74 -0.46 -2.14 11.07
C GLY A 74 0.38 -3.43 11.19
N VAL A 75 1.05 -3.86 10.12
CA VAL A 75 2.00 -5.01 10.18
C VAL A 75 3.13 -4.74 11.18
N VAL A 76 3.70 -3.54 11.16
CA VAL A 76 4.75 -3.14 12.11
C VAL A 76 4.19 -3.05 13.53
N ALA A 77 3.00 -2.45 13.71
CA ALA A 77 2.34 -2.35 15.01
C ALA A 77 2.11 -3.73 15.63
N ARG A 78 1.63 -4.71 14.85
CA ARG A 78 1.42 -6.09 15.31
C ARG A 78 2.68 -6.75 15.84
N ALA A 79 3.84 -6.51 15.21
CA ALA A 79 5.12 -7.03 15.70
C ALA A 79 5.46 -6.44 17.09
N THR A 80 5.30 -5.13 17.26
CA THR A 80 5.50 -4.44 18.55
C THR A 80 4.52 -4.93 19.61
N LEU A 81 3.24 -5.04 19.29
CA LEU A 81 2.19 -5.50 20.21
C LEU A 81 2.45 -6.93 20.69
N ARG A 82 2.92 -7.81 19.81
CA ARG A 82 3.32 -9.16 20.19
C ARG A 82 4.49 -9.17 21.17
N ALA A 83 5.51 -8.33 20.93
CA ALA A 83 6.65 -8.20 21.84
C ALA A 83 6.21 -7.70 23.23
N LEU A 84 5.34 -6.67 23.27
CA LEU A 84 4.79 -6.14 24.52
C LEU A 84 3.94 -7.17 25.26
N ALA A 85 3.13 -7.96 24.55
CA ALA A 85 2.34 -9.04 25.15
C ALA A 85 3.22 -10.10 25.83
N VAL A 86 4.34 -10.47 25.19
CA VAL A 86 5.32 -11.42 25.75
C VAL A 86 6.00 -10.83 26.99
N GLN A 87 6.40 -9.55 26.93
CA GLN A 87 7.03 -8.86 28.06
C GLN A 87 6.09 -8.74 29.26
N ALA A 88 4.85 -8.31 29.05
CA ALA A 88 3.83 -8.22 30.10
C ALA A 88 3.59 -9.58 30.75
N HIS A 89 3.44 -10.63 29.94
CA HIS A 89 3.26 -11.99 30.46
C HIS A 89 4.45 -12.46 31.31
N ALA A 90 5.69 -12.21 30.85
CA ALA A 90 6.90 -12.55 31.60
C ALA A 90 7.04 -11.77 32.92
N ALA A 91 6.47 -10.56 32.99
CA ALA A 91 6.42 -9.74 34.20
C ALA A 91 5.24 -10.08 35.14
N GLY A 92 4.38 -11.05 34.76
CA GLY A 92 3.16 -11.36 35.52
C GLY A 92 2.04 -10.31 35.35
N GLU A 93 2.18 -9.40 34.39
CA GLU A 93 1.19 -8.37 34.08
C GLU A 93 0.12 -8.89 33.10
N PRO A 94 -1.09 -8.29 33.10
CA PRO A 94 -2.13 -8.64 32.14
C PRO A 94 -1.72 -8.38 30.68
N SER A 95 -1.75 -9.41 29.84
CA SER A 95 -1.36 -9.32 28.42
C SER A 95 -2.55 -9.20 27.46
N PHE A 96 -3.78 -9.38 27.94
CA PHE A 96 -5.01 -9.43 27.11
C PHE A 96 -5.22 -8.16 26.28
N THR A 97 -4.95 -6.98 26.85
CA THR A 97 -5.11 -5.69 26.16
C THR A 97 -4.26 -5.61 24.89
N TRP A 98 -3.02 -6.12 24.93
CA TRP A 98 -2.15 -6.16 23.76
C TRP A 98 -2.69 -7.07 22.66
N GLY A 99 -3.24 -8.23 23.04
CA GLY A 99 -3.91 -9.15 22.12
C GLY A 99 -5.15 -8.53 21.46
N LEU A 100 -5.95 -7.77 22.22
CA LEU A 100 -7.12 -7.07 21.67
C LEU A 100 -6.73 -6.02 20.61
N VAL A 101 -5.69 -5.23 20.88
CA VAL A 101 -5.20 -4.25 19.91
C VAL A 101 -4.58 -4.95 18.69
N TYR A 102 -3.85 -6.05 18.89
CA TYR A 102 -3.30 -6.86 17.80
C TYR A 102 -4.41 -7.32 16.83
N GLY A 103 -5.51 -7.84 17.36
CA GLY A 103 -6.65 -8.27 16.55
C GLY A 103 -7.30 -7.13 15.75
N ARG A 104 -7.32 -5.91 16.30
CA ARG A 104 -7.80 -4.72 15.57
C ARG A 104 -6.90 -4.37 14.40
N GLU A 105 -5.59 -4.45 14.57
CA GLU A 105 -4.63 -4.23 13.48
C GLU A 105 -4.75 -5.31 12.39
N GLU A 106 -5.02 -6.57 12.75
CA GLU A 106 -5.32 -7.62 11.76
C GLU A 106 -6.58 -7.31 10.95
N ALA A 107 -7.65 -6.88 11.63
CA ALA A 107 -8.89 -6.51 10.97
C ALA A 107 -8.72 -5.31 10.03
N ALA A 108 -7.94 -4.31 10.44
CA ALA A 108 -7.59 -3.15 9.63
C ALA A 108 -6.76 -3.55 8.41
N ALA A 109 -5.71 -4.37 8.59
CA ALA A 109 -4.90 -4.89 7.50
C ALA A 109 -5.77 -5.65 6.48
N ALA A 110 -6.65 -6.53 6.93
CA ALA A 110 -7.58 -7.26 6.06
C ALA A 110 -8.54 -6.32 5.31
N ALA A 111 -8.98 -5.21 5.92
CA ALA A 111 -9.80 -4.20 5.25
C ALA A 111 -9.03 -3.50 4.12
N THR A 112 -7.78 -3.11 4.38
CA THR A 112 -6.93 -2.48 3.34
C THR A 112 -6.68 -3.42 2.16
N GLU A 113 -6.49 -4.71 2.40
CA GLU A 113 -6.33 -5.72 1.35
C GLU A 113 -7.59 -5.85 0.48
N ARG A 114 -8.78 -5.83 1.10
CA ARG A 114 -10.06 -5.86 0.37
C ARG A 114 -10.29 -4.61 -0.48
N GLU A 115 -9.81 -3.45 -0.04
CA GLU A 115 -9.95 -2.19 -0.77
C GLU A 115 -8.95 -2.05 -1.94
N LEU A 116 -7.79 -2.70 -1.83
CA LEU A 116 -6.68 -2.56 -2.76
C LEU A 116 -7.06 -2.79 -4.23
N PRO A 117 -7.81 -3.85 -4.62
CA PRO A 117 -8.23 -4.04 -6.02
C PRO A 117 -9.03 -2.84 -6.57
N GLY A 118 -9.89 -2.24 -5.75
CA GLY A 118 -10.69 -1.08 -6.12
C GLY A 118 -9.84 0.18 -6.30
N ALA A 119 -8.96 0.46 -5.33
CA ALA A 119 -8.01 1.56 -5.41
C ALA A 119 -7.07 1.42 -6.62
N TRP A 120 -6.57 0.21 -6.85
CA TRP A 120 -5.68 -0.11 -7.96
C TRP A 120 -6.37 0.04 -9.31
N ARG A 121 -7.59 -0.48 -9.50
CA ARG A 121 -8.35 -0.32 -10.75
C ARG A 121 -8.51 1.16 -11.12
N ARG A 122 -8.85 2.02 -10.15
CA ARG A 122 -8.97 3.46 -10.37
C ARG A 122 -7.63 4.09 -10.78
N ALA A 123 -6.53 3.71 -10.13
CA ALA A 123 -5.18 4.18 -10.48
C ALA A 123 -4.73 3.70 -11.86
N HIS A 124 -4.94 2.42 -12.18
CA HIS A 124 -4.57 1.80 -13.44
C HIS A 124 -5.33 2.39 -14.65
N GLN A 125 -6.59 2.79 -14.48
CA GLN A 125 -7.36 3.49 -15.52
C GLN A 125 -6.89 4.93 -15.76
N ALA A 126 -6.11 5.50 -14.85
CA ALA A 126 -5.62 6.88 -14.95
C ALA A 126 -4.42 7.06 -15.87
N ARG A 127 -4.08 6.03 -16.68
CA ARG A 127 -2.88 6.02 -17.51
C ARG A 127 -2.75 7.33 -18.27
N ILE A 128 -1.59 7.96 -18.09
CA ILE A 128 -1.25 9.20 -18.76
C ILE A 128 -1.19 8.92 -20.27
N ARG A 129 -2.27 9.26 -20.97
CA ARG A 129 -2.29 9.37 -22.44
C ARG A 129 -1.85 10.80 -22.77
N ARG A 130 -1.01 10.98 -23.80
CA ARG A 130 -0.78 12.32 -24.36
C ARG A 130 -2.16 12.88 -24.74
N ALA A 131 -2.48 14.08 -24.29
CA ALA A 131 -3.55 14.83 -24.93
C ALA A 131 -3.16 14.96 -26.41
N ARG A 132 -4.01 14.48 -27.33
CA ARG A 132 -3.88 14.90 -28.72
C ARG A 132 -4.09 16.41 -28.70
N GLY A 133 -3.07 17.16 -29.16
CA GLY A 133 -3.20 18.61 -29.31
C GLY A 133 -4.38 18.89 -30.23
N HIS A 134 -5.23 19.80 -29.80
CA HIS A 134 -6.07 20.60 -30.68
C HIS A 134 -5.37 21.95 -30.83
#